data_AF-A0A329VEP8-F1
#
_entry.id   AF-A0A329VEP8-F1
#
_cell.length_a   1.000
_cell.length_b   1.000
_cell.length_c   1.000
_cell.angle_alpha   90.00
_cell.angle_beta   90.00
_cell.angle_gamma   90.00
#
_symmetry.space_group_name_H-M   'P 1'
#
loop_
_entity.id
_entity.type
_entity.pdbx_description
1 polymer ?
#
loop_
_entity_poly.entity_id
_entity_poly.type
_entity_poly.pdbx_seq_one_letter_code
_entity_poly.pdbx_strand_id
1 'polypeptide(L)' 'MTEDRNGNQTVFHYDKHHRLTRLVHADTTTLALHYERQRLTAIDWLHAEQRQRLVTCRYDNQGYLAE' A
#
# COMPACT_ATOMS: atom_id res chain seq x y z
N MET A 1 4.26 3.14 13.88
CA MET A 1 5.47 2.45 13.42
C MET A 1 5.54 1.12 14.14
N THR A 2 6.01 0.07 13.48
CA THR A 2 6.23 -1.25 14.08
C THR A 2 7.70 -1.58 13.93
N GLU A 3 8.31 -2.11 14.98
CA GLU A 3 9.72 -2.52 15.00
C GLU A 3 9.77 -4.04 15.19
N ASP A 4 10.55 -4.73 14.36
CA ASP A 4 10.79 -6.17 14.54
C ASP A 4 11.88 -6.43 15.60
N ARG A 5 12.13 -7.70 15.93
CA ARG A 5 13.15 -8.09 16.93
C ARG A 5 14.57 -7.73 16.53
N ASN A 6 14.81 -7.39 15.26
CA ASN A 6 16.11 -7.06 14.70
C ASN A 6 16.29 -5.53 14.58
N GLY A 7 15.30 -4.74 15.02
CA GLY A 7 15.32 -3.28 14.93
C GLY A 7 14.88 -2.74 13.56
N ASN A 8 14.33 -3.57 12.67
CA ASN A 8 13.78 -3.07 11.42
C ASN A 8 12.45 -2.38 11.68
N GLN A 9 12.37 -1.11 11.30
CA GLN A 9 11.19 -0.29 11.46
C GLN A 9 10.33 -0.27 10.20
N THR A 10 9.03 -0.42 10.38
CA THR A 10 8.01 -0.18 9.36
C THR A 10 7.18 1.03 9.76
N VAL A 11 7.15 2.04 8.90
CA VAL A 11 6.38 3.27 9.08
C VAL A 11 5.12 3.20 8.24
N PHE A 12 3.98 3.48 8.85
CA PHE A 12 2.67 3.48 8.22
C PHE A 12 2.16 4.91 8.08
N HIS A 13 1.76 5.31 6.88
CA HIS A 13 1.21 6.62 6.59
C HIS A 13 -0.26 6.50 6.22
N TYR A 14 -1.07 7.35 6.83
CA TYR A 14 -2.51 7.37 6.65
C TYR A 14 -2.95 8.68 6.03
N ASP A 15 -4.04 8.64 5.25
CA ASP A 15 -4.70 9.86 4.81
C ASP A 15 -5.64 10.44 5.89
N LYS A 16 -6.28 11.57 5.57
CA LYS A 16 -7.25 12.25 6.44
C LYS A 16 -8.49 11.41 6.80
N HIS A 17 -8.73 10.31 6.09
CA HIS A 17 -9.82 9.36 6.33
C HIS A 17 -9.33 8.13 7.10
N HIS A 18 -8.12 8.18 7.67
CA HIS A 18 -7.46 7.08 8.38
C HIS A 18 -7.24 5.82 7.52
N ARG A 19 -7.13 5.97 6.19
CA ARG A 19 -6.79 4.86 5.29
C ARG A 19 -5.28 4.79 5.09
N LEU A 20 -4.71 3.60 5.13
CA LEU A 20 -3.30 3.37 4.87
C LEU A 20 -2.97 3.69 3.41
N THR A 21 -2.10 4.66 3.15
CA THR A 21 -1.71 5.06 1.78
C THR A 21 -0.27 4.69 1.44
N ARG A 22 0.59 4.56 2.46
CA ARG A 22 1.98 4.19 2.26
C ARG A 22 2.52 3.41 3.46
N LEU A 23 3.35 2.41 3.17
CA LEU A 23 4.15 1.69 4.13
C LEU A 23 5.61 1.79 3.71
N VAL A 24 6.49 2.23 4.61
CA VAL A 24 7.93 2.35 4.37
C VAL A 24 8.63 1.36 5.27
N HIS A 25 9.35 0.42 4.68
CA HIS A 25 10.12 -0.61 5.37
C HIS A 25 11.58 -0.14 5.56
N ALA A 26 12.29 -0.74 6.50
CA ALA A 26 13.61 -0.30 6.95
C ALA A 26 14.69 -0.36 5.86
N ASP A 27 14.52 -1.23 4.88
CA ASP A 27 15.36 -1.41 3.69
C ASP A 27 15.06 -0.38 2.60
N THR A 28 14.37 0.72 2.92
CA THR A 28 13.90 1.78 2.01
C THR A 28 12.83 1.34 0.99
N THR A 29 12.43 0.07 1.04
CA THR A 29 11.30 -0.44 0.28
C THR A 29 10.02 0.24 0.73
N THR A 30 9.22 0.71 -0.23
CA THR A 30 7.94 1.36 0.04
C THR A 30 6.81 0.65 -0.69
N LEU A 31 5.70 0.39 0.00
CA LEU A 31 4.44 0.00 -0.62
C LEU A 31 3.51 1.21 -0.67
N ALA A 32 3.01 1.53 -1.86
CA ALA A 32 2.02 2.58 -2.08
C ALA A 32 0.66 1.95 -2.38
N LEU A 33 -0.36 2.36 -1.63
CA LEU A 33 -1.73 1.88 -1.78
C LEU A 33 -2.58 2.96 -2.46
N HIS A 34 -3.27 2.58 -3.51
CA HIS A 34 -4.09 3.47 -4.33
C HIS A 34 -5.57 3.17 -4.12
N TYR A 35 -6.36 4.23 -3.96
CA TYR A 35 -7.79 4.10 -3.72
C TYR A 35 -8.59 4.92 -4.70
N GLU A 36 -9.69 4.35 -5.20
CA GLU A 36 -10.75 5.06 -5.91
C GLU A 36 -12.08 4.81 -5.22
N ARG A 37 -12.88 5.86 -5.01
CA ARG A 37 -14.21 5.76 -4.37
C ARG A 37 -14.22 4.93 -3.08
N GLN A 38 -13.21 5.12 -2.22
CA GLN A 38 -13.02 4.38 -0.95
C GLN A 38 -12.59 2.92 -1.08
N ARG A 39 -12.18 2.47 -2.27
CA ARG A 39 -11.80 1.07 -2.52
C ARG A 39 -10.37 0.99 -3.01
N LEU A 40 -9.63 0.01 -2.52
CA LEU A 40 -8.26 -0.24 -2.95
C LEU A 40 -8.28 -0.68 -4.41
N THR A 41 -7.61 0.04 -5.30
CA THR A 41 -7.52 -0.30 -6.73
C THR A 41 -6.14 -0.78 -7.12
N ALA A 42 -5.11 -0.47 -6.33
CA ALA A 42 -3.78 -0.97 -6.61
C ALA A 42 -2.86 -0.94 -5.40
N ILE A 43 -1.84 -1.80 -5.46
CA ILE A 43 -0.65 -1.74 -4.61
C ILE A 43 0.56 -1.72 -5.51
N ASP A 44 1.40 -0.70 -5.34
CA ASP A 44 2.68 -0.57 -6.02
C ASP A 44 3.83 -0.77 -5.04
N TRP A 45 4.85 -1.48 -5.48
CA TRP A 45 6.16 -1.54 -4.85
C TRP A 45 7.03 -0.43 -5.42
N LEU A 46 7.66 0.32 -4.53
CA LEU A 46 8.57 1.42 -4.84
C LEU A 46 9.90 1.16 -4.16
N HIS A 47 10.98 1.20 -4.93
CA HIS A 47 12.34 1.09 -4.39
C HIS A 47 13.30 1.89 -5.27
N ALA A 48 14.01 2.84 -4.67
CA ALA A 48 14.76 3.86 -5.39
C ALA A 48 13.89 4.53 -6.48
N GLU A 49 14.28 4.44 -7.76
CA GLU A 49 13.51 5.00 -8.88
C GLU A 49 12.61 3.97 -9.58
N GLN A 50 12.53 2.75 -9.05
CA GLN A 50 11.70 1.71 -9.62
C GLN A 50 10.31 1.73 -9.01
N ARG A 51 9.31 1.57 -9.87
CA ARG A 51 7.91 1.35 -9.50
C ARG A 51 7.40 0.10 -10.20
N GLN A 52 6.88 -0.83 -9.42
CA GLN A 52 6.29 -2.06 -9.94
C GLN A 52 4.88 -2.23 -9.39
N ARG A 53 3.92 -2.49 -10.28
CA ARG A 53 2.57 -2.89 -9.90
C ARG A 53 2.60 -4.30 -9.33
N LEU A 54 2.28 -4.44 -8.05
CA LEU A 54 2.14 -5.76 -7.41
C LEU A 54 0.74 -6.31 -7.57
N VAL A 55 -0.27 -5.46 -7.35
CA VAL A 55 -1.68 -5.84 -7.34
C VAL A 55 -2.49 -4.76 -8.02
N THR A 56 -3.40 -5.17 -8.91
CA THR A 56 -4.49 -4.32 -9.38
C THR A 56 -5.78 -4.97 -8.94
N CYS A 57 -6.67 -4.20 -8.32
CA CYS A 57 -7.97 -4.67 -7.86
C CYS A 57 -9.07 -4.06 -8.73
N ARG A 58 -9.94 -4.90 -9.25
CA ARG A 58 -11.16 -4.53 -9.96
C ARG A 58 -12.35 -5.14 -9.25
N TYR A 59 -13.46 -4.45 -9.39
CA TYR A 59 -14.67 -4.79 -8.67
C TYR A 59 -15.86 -4.87 -9.62
N ASP A 60 -16.74 -5.83 -9.37
CA ASP A 60 -17.96 -5.97 -10.13
C ASP A 60 -18.99 -4.87 -9.77
N ASN A 61 -20.13 -4.89 -10.48
CA ASN A 61 -21.22 -3.94 -10.28
C ASN A 61 -21.87 -4.07 -8.89
N GLN A 62 -21.73 -5.21 -8.23
CA GLN A 62 -22.27 -5.44 -6.88
C GLN A 62 -21.31 -4.96 -5.79
N GLY A 63 -20.06 -4.68 -6.15
CA GLY A 63 -19.05 -4.23 -5.23
C GLY A 63 -18.24 -5.36 -4.61
N TYR A 64 -18.10 -6.51 -5.26
CA TYR A 64 -17.17 -7.56 -4.82
C TYR A 64 -15.86 -7.50 -5.60
N LEU A 65 -14.75 -7.92 -4.96
CA LEU A 65 -13.45 -8.04 -5.62
C LEU A 65 -13.55 -9.13 -6.68
N ALA A 66 -13.26 -8.78 -7.92
CA ALA A 66 -13.42 -9.65 -9.08
C ALA A 66 -12.08 -10.08 -9.69
N GLU A 67 -11.08 -9.19 -9.67
CA GLU A 67 -9.74 -9.40 -10.24
C GLU A 67 -8.70 -8.59 -9.46
#